data_AF-A0A7S1H675-F1
#
_entry.id   AF-A0A7S1H675-F1
#
_cell.length_a   1.000
_cell.length_b   1.000
_cell.length_c   1.000
_cell.angle_alpha   90.00
_cell.angle_beta   90.00
_cell.angle_gamma   90.00
#
_symmetry.space_group_name_H-M   'P 1'
#
loop_
_entity.id
_entity.type
_entity.pdbx_description
1 polymer ?
#
loop_
_entity_poly.entity_id
_entity_poly.type
_entity_poly.pdbx_seq_one_letter_code
_entity_poly.pdbx_strand_id
1 'polypeptide(L)'
;RSKHALPKDPPLSLLFGAAKALYYAADDEGGFWLLKNMTPGSFVVDLGGTRTVTGFAVKNTRNDSYRDRGTSQYSIHVCPTVASLKEGKWVAAAHGVLECVWSAPDIPVVKRELKAAVQARYVRFTAETWYGCGAGLEWLQVFGELPEEDALLADLGEQRRLLGEVYREKAALEHRVQELARDKAALERRAPVFPQKEHGEEHGAPS
;
A
#
# COMPACT_ATOMS: atom_id res chain seq x y z
N ARG A 1 38.44 1.15 1.05
CA ARG A 1 37.59 -0.07 0.95
C ARG A 1 36.20 0.29 1.45
N SER A 2 35.19 0.06 0.62
CA SER A 2 33.88 0.73 0.62
C SER A 2 33.05 0.48 1.89
N LYS A 3 32.49 1.56 2.46
CA LYS A 3 31.41 1.52 3.45
C LYS A 3 30.13 1.24 2.67
N HIS A 4 29.66 0.00 2.67
CA HIS A 4 28.33 -0.29 2.14
C HIS A 4 27.31 0.29 3.11
N ALA A 5 26.80 1.47 2.79
CA ALA A 5 25.58 1.99 3.38
C ALA A 5 24.47 0.96 3.16
N LEU A 6 23.76 0.61 4.23
CA LEU A 6 22.54 -0.17 4.14
C LEU A 6 21.59 0.57 3.16
N PRO A 7 20.94 -0.15 2.22
CA PRO A 7 19.93 0.47 1.39
C PRO A 7 18.89 1.14 2.28
N LYS A 8 18.54 2.38 1.93
CA LYS A 8 17.53 3.17 2.61
C LYS A 8 16.21 2.40 2.54
N ASP A 9 15.63 2.09 3.70
CA ASP A 9 14.35 1.38 3.78
C ASP A 9 13.31 2.07 2.89
N PRO A 10 12.47 1.33 2.16
CA PRO A 10 11.37 1.94 1.41
C PRO A 10 10.46 2.68 2.40
N PRO A 11 9.94 3.86 2.02
CA PRO A 11 9.11 4.65 2.92
C PRO A 11 7.86 3.86 3.31
N LEU A 12 7.67 3.69 4.61
CA LEU A 12 6.46 3.13 5.21
C LEU A 12 5.29 4.03 4.81
N SER A 13 4.47 3.62 3.83
CA SER A 13 3.26 4.35 3.48
C SER A 13 2.17 4.10 4.53
N LEU A 14 1.95 5.10 5.37
CA LEU A 14 0.70 5.67 5.92
C LEU A 14 -0.50 4.81 6.37
N LEU A 15 -0.55 3.50 6.15
CA LEU A 15 -1.68 2.64 6.56
C LEU A 15 -1.19 1.24 6.91
N PHE A 16 -0.26 1.10 7.86
CA PHE A 16 0.20 -0.20 8.42
C PHE A 16 0.15 -1.41 7.46
N GLY A 17 0.67 -1.21 6.26
CA GLY A 17 0.79 -2.24 5.25
C GLY A 17 2.15 -2.87 5.40
N ALA A 18 2.24 -4.06 5.98
CA ALA A 18 3.39 -4.93 5.75
C ALA A 18 3.33 -5.44 4.30
N ALA A 19 3.48 -4.54 3.34
CA ALA A 19 3.64 -4.88 1.95
C ALA A 19 5.07 -5.40 1.77
N LYS A 20 5.20 -6.73 1.87
CA LYS A 20 6.42 -7.54 1.70
C LYS A 20 7.45 -7.44 2.83
N ALA A 21 7.17 -8.10 3.95
CA ALA A 21 8.26 -8.51 4.84
C ALA A 21 8.99 -9.71 4.22
N LEU A 22 9.96 -9.48 3.32
CA LEU A 22 10.79 -10.55 2.76
C LEU A 22 12.27 -10.13 2.70
N TYR A 23 13.11 -10.85 3.44
CA TYR A 23 14.40 -11.35 2.95
C TYR A 23 14.75 -12.62 3.79
N TYR A 24 15.09 -13.78 3.20
CA TYR A 24 16.26 -14.03 2.36
C TYR A 24 15.94 -14.78 1.05
N ALA A 25 16.58 -14.34 -0.05
CA ALA A 25 16.44 -14.87 -1.40
C ALA A 25 17.40 -16.03 -1.70
N ALA A 26 16.84 -17.11 -2.24
CA ALA A 26 17.45 -17.86 -3.33
C ALA A 26 16.30 -18.34 -4.24
N ASP A 27 16.37 -17.85 -5.48
CA ASP A 27 15.65 -18.19 -6.70
C ASP A 27 14.23 -17.60 -6.92
N ASP A 28 14.30 -16.34 -7.35
CA ASP A 28 13.56 -15.71 -8.47
C ASP A 28 12.18 -15.08 -8.24
N GLU A 29 12.10 -13.79 -8.64
CA GLU A 29 10.93 -12.91 -8.87
C GLU A 29 9.55 -13.36 -8.31
N GLY A 30 9.39 -13.45 -6.99
CA GLY A 30 8.15 -13.97 -6.37
C GLY A 30 7.56 -13.14 -5.23
N GLY A 31 6.22 -13.07 -5.17
CA GLY A 31 5.43 -12.49 -4.07
C GLY A 31 5.23 -13.42 -2.88
N PHE A 32 6.18 -14.32 -2.61
CA PHE A 32 6.07 -15.37 -1.59
C PHE A 32 7.43 -15.69 -0.94
N TRP A 33 7.38 -16.22 0.28
CA TRP A 33 8.49 -16.77 1.04
C TRP A 33 8.50 -18.30 0.93
N LEU A 34 9.64 -18.90 0.59
CA LEU A 34 9.80 -20.35 0.52
C LEU A 34 11.01 -20.80 1.36
N LEU A 35 10.87 -21.95 2.00
CA LEU A 35 11.99 -22.62 2.64
C LEU A 35 12.66 -23.63 1.70
N LYS A 36 13.92 -23.92 2.02
CA LYS A 36 14.64 -25.06 1.43
C LYS A 36 13.92 -26.36 1.72
N ASN A 37 14.24 -27.36 0.91
CA ASN A 37 13.55 -28.63 0.96
C ASN A 37 13.72 -29.30 2.32
N MET A 38 12.61 -29.69 2.93
CA MET A 38 12.53 -30.46 4.17
C MET A 38 13.23 -29.79 5.36
N THR A 39 13.32 -28.46 5.38
CA THR A 39 13.89 -27.70 6.50
C THR A 39 12.81 -26.90 7.24
N PRO A 40 12.83 -26.88 8.59
CA PRO A 40 12.05 -25.92 9.34
C PRO A 40 12.62 -24.51 9.15
N GLY A 41 11.81 -23.49 9.42
CA GLY A 41 12.28 -22.13 9.29
C GLY A 41 11.29 -21.08 9.76
N SER A 42 11.82 -19.88 9.89
CA SER A 42 11.06 -18.71 10.35
C SER A 42 11.60 -17.46 9.68
N PHE A 43 10.80 -16.41 9.70
CA PHE A 43 11.23 -15.07 9.35
C PHE A 43 10.73 -14.08 10.40
N VAL A 44 11.39 -12.92 10.47
CA VAL A 44 11.05 -11.85 11.41
C VAL A 44 10.73 -10.57 10.65
N VAL A 45 9.65 -9.91 11.05
CA VAL A 45 9.23 -8.59 10.58
C VAL A 45 9.55 -7.56 11.68
N ASP A 46 10.29 -6.50 11.36
CA ASP A 46 10.38 -5.30 12.21
C ASP A 46 9.30 -4.31 11.76
N LEU A 47 8.41 -3.93 12.67
CA LEU A 47 7.33 -2.97 12.42
C LEU A 47 7.83 -1.50 12.46
N GLY A 48 9.12 -1.29 12.67
CA GLY A 48 9.77 0.04 12.76
C GLY A 48 9.67 0.69 14.14
N GLY A 49 8.74 0.23 14.98
CA GLY A 49 8.53 0.71 16.34
C GLY A 49 7.61 -0.21 17.13
N THR A 50 7.56 -0.02 18.45
CA THR A 50 6.63 -0.77 19.32
C THR A 50 5.21 -0.30 19.06
N ARG A 51 4.32 -1.23 18.67
CA ARG A 51 2.95 -0.98 18.21
C ARG A 51 1.98 -1.92 18.92
N THR A 52 0.74 -1.49 19.09
CA THR A 52 -0.34 -2.30 19.64
C THR A 52 -0.87 -3.22 18.55
N VAL A 53 -0.66 -4.53 18.68
CA VAL A 53 -1.07 -5.55 17.71
C VAL A 53 -2.34 -6.24 18.20
N THR A 54 -3.34 -6.35 17.32
CA THR A 54 -4.67 -6.92 17.62
C THR A 54 -4.95 -8.20 16.85
N GLY A 55 -4.15 -8.52 15.84
CA GLY A 55 -4.36 -9.71 15.03
C GLY A 55 -3.37 -9.89 13.91
N PHE A 56 -3.56 -10.97 13.16
CA PHE A 56 -2.78 -11.31 11.98
C PHE A 56 -3.70 -11.81 10.87
N ALA A 57 -3.27 -11.64 9.63
CA ALA A 57 -3.82 -12.37 8.50
C ALA A 57 -2.69 -13.04 7.73
N VAL A 58 -2.92 -14.28 7.35
CA VAL A 58 -1.92 -15.12 6.68
C VAL A 58 -2.53 -15.72 5.43
N LYS A 59 -1.75 -15.80 4.36
CA LYS A 59 -2.12 -16.44 3.10
C LYS A 59 -1.08 -17.51 2.81
N ASN A 60 -1.53 -18.76 2.69
CA ASN A 60 -0.64 -19.87 2.34
C ASN A 60 -0.06 -19.67 0.94
N THR A 61 0.87 -20.52 0.50
CA THR A 61 1.35 -20.52 -0.88
C THR A 61 1.19 -21.90 -1.48
N ARG A 62 1.17 -21.95 -2.81
CA ARG A 62 1.38 -23.17 -3.58
C ARG A 62 2.64 -23.09 -4.45
N ASN A 63 3.55 -22.13 -4.19
CA ASN A 63 4.70 -21.89 -5.07
C ASN A 63 4.27 -21.76 -6.54
N ASP A 64 3.24 -20.93 -6.77
CA ASP A 64 2.63 -20.67 -8.07
C ASP A 64 2.31 -21.96 -8.87
N SER A 65 2.92 -22.14 -10.05
CA SER A 65 2.69 -23.30 -10.92
C SER A 65 3.34 -24.60 -10.41
N TYR A 66 4.35 -24.52 -9.53
CA TYR A 66 5.07 -25.71 -9.05
C TYR A 66 4.24 -26.55 -8.08
N ARG A 67 3.35 -25.94 -7.28
CA ARG A 67 2.41 -26.65 -6.39
C ARG A 67 3.07 -27.64 -5.45
N ASP A 68 4.24 -27.31 -4.93
CA ASP A 68 5.06 -28.24 -4.14
C ASP A 68 5.47 -27.71 -2.76
N ARG A 69 5.09 -26.47 -2.42
CA ARG A 69 5.33 -25.86 -1.10
C ARG A 69 4.03 -25.36 -0.50
N GLY A 70 4.01 -25.28 0.83
CA GLY A 70 2.93 -24.69 1.61
C GLY A 70 3.12 -24.97 3.10
N THR A 71 2.74 -24.04 3.96
CA THR A 71 2.77 -24.25 5.41
C THR A 71 1.51 -25.02 5.84
N SER A 72 1.66 -25.99 6.74
CA SER A 72 0.54 -26.75 7.32
C SER A 72 0.24 -26.27 8.73
N GLN A 73 1.24 -26.27 9.63
CA GLN A 73 1.13 -25.70 10.98
C GLN A 73 2.09 -24.54 11.15
N TYR A 74 1.66 -23.50 11.85
CA TYR A 74 2.47 -22.32 12.11
C TYR A 74 2.24 -21.75 13.51
N SER A 75 3.25 -21.00 13.96
CA SER A 75 3.13 -20.12 15.11
C SER A 75 3.65 -18.71 14.80
N ILE A 76 3.08 -17.73 15.48
CA ILE A 76 3.48 -16.33 15.45
C ILE A 76 3.87 -15.93 16.85
N HIS A 77 5.08 -15.40 16.98
CA HIS A 77 5.60 -14.85 18.21
C HIS A 77 5.90 -13.37 18.04
N VAL A 78 5.81 -12.61 19.13
CA VAL A 78 6.09 -11.17 19.13
C VAL A 78 7.13 -10.80 20.17
N CYS A 79 7.81 -9.68 19.92
CA CYS A 79 8.77 -9.10 20.86
C CYS A 79 8.66 -7.56 20.81
N PRO A 80 8.49 -6.87 21.95
CA PRO A 80 8.16 -5.44 21.96
C PRO A 80 9.36 -4.53 21.79
N THR A 81 10.57 -4.97 22.14
CA THR A 81 11.77 -4.10 22.21
C THR A 81 13.01 -4.80 21.65
N VAL A 82 14.03 -4.01 21.31
CA VAL A 82 15.36 -4.51 20.91
C VAL A 82 16.03 -5.26 22.07
N ALA A 83 15.86 -4.80 23.31
CA ALA A 83 16.42 -5.45 24.49
C ALA A 83 15.83 -6.85 24.67
N SER A 84 14.50 -6.96 24.65
CA SER A 84 13.80 -8.24 24.70
C SER A 84 14.19 -9.16 23.54
N LEU A 85 14.44 -8.62 22.35
CA LEU A 85 14.88 -9.39 21.18
C LEU A 85 16.27 -9.99 21.41
N LYS A 86 17.22 -9.20 21.92
CA LYS A 86 18.59 -9.66 22.25
C LYS A 86 18.61 -10.74 23.31
N GLU A 87 17.67 -10.68 24.25
CA GLU A 87 17.48 -11.69 25.29
C GLU A 87 16.68 -12.91 24.80
N GLY A 88 16.22 -12.92 23.54
CA GLY A 88 15.42 -14.00 22.98
C GLY A 88 14.01 -14.13 23.59
N LYS A 89 13.49 -13.08 24.22
CA LYS A 89 12.20 -13.06 24.91
C LYS A 89 11.05 -12.87 23.93
N TRP A 90 10.72 -13.95 23.24
CA TRP A 90 9.55 -14.05 22.37
C TRP A 90 8.30 -14.44 23.16
N VAL A 91 7.20 -13.75 22.89
CA VAL A 91 5.87 -14.06 23.45
C VAL A 91 5.03 -14.70 22.36
N ALA A 92 4.41 -15.84 22.64
CA ALA A 92 3.49 -16.48 21.71
C ALA A 92 2.23 -15.59 21.52
N ALA A 93 1.91 -15.27 20.26
CA ALA A 93 0.76 -14.43 19.93
C ALA A 93 -0.33 -15.22 19.21
N ALA A 94 0.02 -16.04 18.23
CA ALA A 94 -0.95 -16.86 17.52
C ALA A 94 -0.35 -18.20 17.09
N HIS A 95 -1.20 -19.17 16.79
CA HIS A 95 -0.86 -20.40 16.10
C HIS A 95 -2.03 -20.81 15.21
N GLY A 96 -1.80 -21.75 14.31
CA GLY A 96 -2.88 -22.28 13.51
C GLY A 96 -2.46 -23.32 12.51
N VAL A 97 -3.48 -23.81 11.81
CA VAL A 97 -3.36 -24.68 10.65
C VAL A 97 -3.78 -23.91 9.40
N LEU A 98 -3.05 -24.09 8.32
CA LEU A 98 -3.42 -23.64 6.98
C LEU A 98 -3.69 -24.86 6.12
N GLU A 99 -4.77 -24.84 5.34
CA GLU A 99 -5.10 -25.93 4.44
C GLU A 99 -4.12 -26.00 3.26
N CYS A 100 -4.04 -27.17 2.63
CA CYS A 100 -3.32 -27.35 1.38
C CYS A 100 -4.07 -26.66 0.24
N VAL A 101 -3.43 -25.72 -0.44
CA VAL A 101 -4.06 -24.84 -1.44
C VAL A 101 -3.66 -25.16 -2.88
N TRP A 102 -3.01 -26.30 -3.13
CA TRP A 102 -2.49 -26.66 -4.44
C TRP A 102 -3.57 -26.73 -5.53
N SER A 103 -4.75 -27.23 -5.18
CA SER A 103 -5.91 -27.35 -6.09
C SER A 103 -6.92 -26.21 -5.95
N ALA A 104 -6.70 -25.27 -5.01
CA ALA A 104 -7.66 -24.20 -4.76
C ALA A 104 -7.65 -23.20 -5.94
N PRO A 105 -8.79 -22.75 -6.48
CA PRO A 105 -8.81 -21.73 -7.54
C PRO A 105 -8.18 -20.42 -7.03
N ASP A 106 -8.57 -20.04 -5.81
CA ASP A 106 -8.04 -18.92 -5.05
C ASP A 106 -7.47 -19.39 -3.72
N ILE A 107 -6.41 -18.73 -3.25
CA ILE A 107 -5.79 -19.03 -1.97
C ILE A 107 -6.43 -18.16 -0.89
N PRO A 108 -7.12 -18.74 0.12
CA PRO A 108 -7.83 -17.96 1.12
C PRO A 108 -6.88 -17.21 2.05
N VAL A 109 -7.30 -16.01 2.47
CA VAL A 109 -6.68 -15.28 3.57
C VAL A 109 -7.31 -15.75 4.87
N VAL A 110 -6.48 -16.28 5.77
CA VAL A 110 -6.89 -16.75 7.09
C VAL A 110 -6.57 -15.68 8.11
N LYS A 111 -7.63 -15.13 8.74
CA LYS A 111 -7.51 -14.13 9.81
C LYS A 111 -7.42 -14.80 11.18
N ARG A 112 -6.64 -14.19 12.08
CA ARG A 112 -6.47 -14.57 13.48
C ARG A 112 -6.48 -13.33 14.34
N GLU A 113 -7.60 -13.09 15.01
CA GLU A 113 -7.72 -12.03 16.01
C GLU A 113 -7.13 -12.52 17.32
N LEU A 114 -6.46 -11.61 18.03
CA LEU A 114 -5.93 -11.88 19.36
C LEU A 114 -7.04 -11.65 20.39
N LYS A 115 -7.07 -12.50 21.41
CA LYS A 115 -8.00 -12.33 22.55
C LYS A 115 -7.74 -11.03 23.33
N ALA A 116 -6.50 -10.57 23.31
CA ALA A 116 -6.07 -9.31 23.91
C ALA A 116 -4.99 -8.70 23.01
N ALA A 117 -4.99 -7.37 22.89
CA ALA A 117 -3.95 -6.66 22.17
C ALA A 117 -2.59 -6.84 22.86
N VAL A 118 -1.51 -6.87 22.07
CA VAL A 118 -0.14 -7.07 22.55
C VAL A 118 0.79 -5.99 22.01
N GLN A 119 1.73 -5.53 22.82
CA GLN A 119 2.80 -4.67 22.30
C GLN A 119 3.81 -5.51 21.51
N ALA A 120 4.07 -5.11 20.26
CA ALA A 120 5.05 -5.75 19.41
C ALA A 120 5.81 -4.74 18.58
N ARG A 121 7.12 -4.94 18.44
CA ARG A 121 7.92 -4.33 17.38
C ARG A 121 8.37 -5.39 16.39
N TYR A 122 8.74 -6.56 16.89
CA TYR A 122 9.17 -7.68 16.07
C TYR A 122 8.08 -8.75 16.06
N VAL A 123 7.78 -9.27 14.87
CA VAL A 123 6.84 -10.38 14.67
C VAL A 123 7.57 -11.51 13.96
N ARG A 124 7.65 -12.68 14.58
CA ARG A 124 8.25 -13.89 14.01
C ARG A 124 7.17 -14.86 13.59
N PHE A 125 7.12 -15.19 12.31
CA PHE A 125 6.34 -16.31 11.80
C PHE A 125 7.25 -17.53 11.72
N THR A 126 6.79 -18.66 12.25
CA THR A 126 7.49 -19.94 12.20
C THR A 126 6.60 -20.96 11.49
N ALA A 127 7.12 -21.56 10.43
CA ALA A 127 6.49 -22.74 9.84
C ALA A 127 6.96 -23.99 10.62
N GLU A 128 6.02 -24.66 11.27
CA GLU A 128 6.28 -25.83 12.10
C GLU A 128 6.22 -27.11 11.29
N THR A 129 5.24 -27.20 10.39
CA THR A 129 5.10 -28.31 9.43
C THR A 129 4.65 -27.78 8.08
N TRP A 130 4.80 -28.59 7.03
CA TRP A 130 4.56 -28.17 5.65
C TRP A 130 3.94 -29.27 4.79
N TYR A 131 3.42 -28.85 3.64
CA TYR A 131 3.00 -29.72 2.55
C TYR A 131 4.10 -29.85 1.51
N GLY A 132 4.17 -31.01 0.85
CA GLY A 132 5.14 -31.27 -0.21
C GLY A 132 6.57 -31.24 0.30
N CYS A 133 7.48 -30.62 -0.46
CA CYS A 133 8.91 -30.69 -0.14
C CYS A 133 9.38 -29.55 0.77
N GLY A 134 8.51 -28.65 1.27
CA GLY A 134 8.93 -27.60 2.19
C GLY A 134 7.85 -26.57 2.52
N ALA A 135 8.10 -25.74 3.54
CA ALA A 135 7.17 -24.69 3.90
C ALA A 135 7.27 -23.49 2.95
N GLY A 136 6.20 -22.69 2.97
CA GLY A 136 6.19 -21.40 2.33
C GLY A 136 4.96 -20.60 2.75
N LEU A 137 4.99 -19.30 2.49
CA LEU A 137 3.91 -18.38 2.79
C LEU A 137 3.86 -17.31 1.70
N GLU A 138 2.67 -16.97 1.22
CA GLU A 138 2.54 -15.90 0.24
C GLU A 138 2.50 -14.54 0.93
N TRP A 139 1.76 -14.44 2.04
CA TRP A 139 1.51 -13.15 2.65
C TRP A 139 1.26 -13.25 4.16
N LEU A 140 1.75 -12.24 4.87
CA LEU A 140 1.49 -11.99 6.29
C LEU A 140 1.17 -10.50 6.45
N GLN A 141 0.05 -10.21 7.10
CA GLN A 141 -0.30 -8.88 7.59
C GLN A 141 -0.47 -8.91 9.11
N VAL A 142 -0.04 -7.82 9.74
CA VAL A 142 -0.21 -7.55 11.16
C VAL A 142 -1.27 -6.47 11.31
N PHE A 143 -2.30 -6.74 12.10
CA PHE A 143 -3.33 -5.76 12.47
C PHE A 143 -2.98 -5.11 13.80
N GLY A 144 -3.33 -3.85 13.94
CA GLY A 144 -3.06 -3.12 15.16
C GLY A 144 -3.77 -1.79 15.22
N GLU A 145 -3.60 -1.12 16.34
CA GLU A 145 -4.01 0.26 16.54
C GLU A 145 -2.84 1.17 16.17
N LEU A 146 -3.12 2.22 15.40
CA LEU A 146 -2.17 3.30 15.18
C LEU A 146 -1.98 4.04 16.51
N PRO A 147 -0.74 4.36 16.93
CA PRO A 147 -0.52 5.41 17.92
C PRO A 147 -1.26 6.68 17.47
N GLU A 148 -1.91 7.38 18.39
CA GLU A 148 -2.74 8.55 18.07
C GLU A 148 -1.98 9.61 17.25
N GLU A 149 -0.70 9.82 17.55
CA GLU A 149 0.20 10.71 16.80
C GLU A 149 0.43 10.25 15.35
N ASP A 150 0.61 8.95 15.13
CA ASP A 150 0.78 8.38 13.78
C ASP A 150 -0.54 8.42 13.01
N ALA A 151 -1.69 8.24 13.68
CA ALA A 151 -3.02 8.37 13.08
C ALA A 151 -3.27 9.81 12.62
N LEU A 152 -2.91 10.81 13.44
CA LEU A 152 -3.03 12.22 13.12
C LEU A 152 -2.13 12.62 11.94
N LEU A 153 -0.87 12.16 11.93
CA LEU A 153 0.03 12.37 10.80
C LEU A 153 -0.51 11.72 9.51
N ALA A 154 -1.20 10.59 9.65
CA ALA A 154 -1.78 9.92 8.50
C ALA A 154 -2.95 10.65 7.89
N ASP A 155 -3.86 11.11 8.73
CA ASP A 155 -4.97 11.98 8.32
C ASP A 155 -4.45 13.26 7.65
N LEU A 156 -3.43 13.91 8.23
CA LEU A 156 -2.84 15.12 7.65
C LEU A 156 -2.19 14.86 6.27
N GLY A 157 -1.57 13.70 6.08
CA GLY A 157 -1.01 13.28 4.79
C GLY A 157 -2.08 13.13 3.72
N GLU A 158 -3.21 12.52 4.07
CA GLU A 158 -4.35 12.34 3.16
C GLU A 158 -5.05 13.66 2.85
N GLN A 159 -5.25 14.51 3.86
CA GLN A 159 -5.78 15.87 3.67
C GLN A 159 -4.91 16.69 2.71
N ARG A 160 -3.58 16.59 2.81
CA ARG A 160 -2.65 17.25 1.87
C ARG A 160 -2.76 16.71 0.45
N ARG A 161 -2.95 15.40 0.29
CA ARG A 161 -3.16 14.77 -1.03
C ARG A 161 -4.43 15.30 -1.69
N LEU A 162 -5.55 15.29 -0.97
CA LEU A 162 -6.85 15.78 -1.43
C LEU A 162 -6.80 17.27 -1.77
N LEU A 163 -6.16 18.08 -0.91
CA LEU A 163 -5.99 19.50 -1.18
C LEU A 163 -5.18 19.73 -2.46
N GLY A 164 -4.14 18.93 -2.70
CA GLY A 164 -3.37 18.97 -3.94
C GLY A 164 -4.19 18.61 -5.18
N GLU A 165 -5.16 17.69 -5.07
CA GLU A 165 -6.09 17.35 -6.15
C GLU A 165 -7.02 18.52 -6.49
N VAL A 166 -7.62 19.12 -5.47
CA VAL A 166 -8.47 20.32 -5.62
C VAL A 166 -7.71 21.46 -6.30
N TYR A 167 -6.45 21.72 -5.90
CA TYR A 167 -5.65 22.77 -6.54
C TYR A 167 -5.31 22.46 -7.99
N ARG A 168 -5.08 21.19 -8.36
CA ARG A 168 -4.87 20.79 -9.76
C ARG A 168 -6.13 20.97 -10.60
N GLU A 169 -7.30 20.58 -10.08
CA GLU A 169 -8.58 20.77 -10.76
C GLU A 169 -8.91 22.26 -10.95
N LYS A 170 -8.67 23.07 -9.91
CA LYS A 170 -8.82 24.53 -10.00
C LYS A 170 -7.94 25.12 -11.10
N ALA A 171 -6.65 24.76 -11.15
CA ALA A 171 -5.74 25.24 -12.18
C ALA A 171 -6.18 24.81 -13.59
N ALA A 172 -6.69 23.59 -13.75
CA ALA A 172 -7.23 23.10 -15.02
C ALA A 172 -8.49 23.88 -15.46
N LEU A 173 -9.38 24.20 -14.51
CA LEU A 173 -10.56 25.04 -14.77
C LEU A 173 -10.17 26.47 -15.16
N GLU A 174 -9.22 27.08 -14.45
CA GLU A 174 -8.71 28.41 -14.76
C GLU A 174 -8.10 28.47 -16.16
N HIS A 175 -7.31 27.45 -16.54
CA HIS A 175 -6.78 27.34 -17.90
C HIS A 175 -7.91 27.27 -18.95
N ARG A 176 -8.92 26.43 -18.71
CA ARG A 176 -10.05 26.26 -19.62
C ARG A 176 -10.90 27.53 -19.77
N VAL A 177 -11.06 28.29 -18.68
CA VAL A 177 -11.71 29.61 -18.72
C VAL A 177 -10.91 30.59 -19.58
N GLN A 178 -9.58 30.59 -19.49
CA GLN A 178 -8.73 31.44 -20.33
C GLN A 178 -8.81 31.07 -21.82
N GLU A 179 -8.85 29.78 -22.15
CA GLU A 179 -9.05 29.32 -23.53
C GLU A 179 -10.39 29.80 -24.09
N LEU A 180 -11.49 29.59 -23.36
CA LEU A 180 -12.82 30.05 -23.75
C LEU A 180 -12.87 31.58 -23.95
N ALA A 181 -12.17 32.35 -23.11
CA ALA A 181 -12.09 33.79 -23.26
C ALA A 181 -11.35 34.21 -24.55
N ARG A 182 -10.28 33.49 -24.92
CA ARG A 182 -9.56 33.72 -26.19
C ARG A 182 -10.43 33.39 -27.39
N ASP A 183 -11.12 32.26 -27.35
CA ASP A 183 -12.00 31.82 -28.44
C ASP A 183 -13.16 32.81 -28.64
N LYS A 184 -13.77 33.27 -27.54
CA LYS A 184 -14.80 34.32 -27.58
C LYS A 184 -14.26 35.60 -28.22
N ALA A 185 -13.09 36.08 -27.80
CA ALA A 185 -12.50 37.29 -28.37
C ALA A 185 -12.13 37.13 -29.85
N ALA A 186 -11.75 35.93 -30.31
CA ALA A 186 -11.48 35.65 -31.71
C ALA A 186 -12.77 35.65 -32.57
N LEU A 187 -13.88 35.13 -32.03
CA LEU A 187 -15.19 35.17 -32.66
C LEU A 187 -15.71 36.60 -32.81
N GLU A 188 -15.60 37.42 -31.75
CA GLU A 188 -16.03 38.83 -31.77
C GLU A 188 -15.27 39.66 -32.82
N ARG A 189 -13.97 39.38 -33.03
CA ARG A 189 -13.17 40.03 -34.10
C ARG A 189 -13.55 39.59 -35.52
N ARG A 190 -14.20 38.42 -35.66
CA ARG A 190 -14.67 37.88 -36.95
C ARG A 190 -16.12 38.27 -37.28
N ALA A 191 -16.82 38.94 -36.37
CA ALA A 191 -18.17 39.41 -36.64
C ALA A 191 -18.15 40.46 -37.77
N PRO A 192 -18.97 40.32 -38.82
CA PRO A 192 -18.98 41.27 -39.92
C PRO A 192 -19.46 42.65 -39.45
N VAL A 193 -18.69 43.68 -39.77
CA VAL A 193 -19.14 45.08 -39.63
C VAL A 193 -20.18 45.33 -40.71
N PHE A 194 -21.46 45.35 -40.33
CA PHE A 194 -22.52 45.77 -41.26
C PHE A 194 -22.35 47.27 -41.54
N PRO A 195 -22.22 47.69 -42.82
CA PRO A 195 -22.06 49.09 -43.14
C PRO A 195 -23.35 49.84 -42.78
N GLN A 196 -23.22 50.91 -42.01
CA GLN A 196 -24.33 51.83 -41.75
C GLN A 196 -24.69 52.52 -43.07
N LYS A 197 -25.94 52.35 -43.52
CA LYS A 197 -26.48 53.12 -44.64
C LYS A 197 -26.58 54.59 -44.21
N GLU A 198 -25.70 55.43 -44.73
CA GLU A 198 -25.90 56.88 -44.73
C GLU A 198 -27.11 57.19 -45.62
N HIS A 199 -28.22 57.60 -45.01
CA HIS A 199 -29.36 58.16 -45.74
C HIS A 199 -29.02 59.61 -46.08
N GLY A 200 -28.76 59.86 -47.37
CA GLY A 200 -28.55 61.18 -47.93
C GLY A 200 -29.76 62.08 -47.73
N GLU A 201 -29.46 63.33 -47.39
CA GLU A 201 -30.37 64.48 -47.44
C GLU A 201 -30.87 64.67 -48.87
N GLU A 202 -32.19 64.74 -49.05
CA GLU A 202 -32.80 65.17 -50.31
C GLU A 202 -33.47 66.53 -50.09
N HIS A 203 -33.01 67.50 -50.87
CA HIS A 203 -33.50 68.86 -50.96
C HIS A 203 -34.97 68.92 -51.41
N GLY A 204 -35.80 69.70 -50.70
CA GLY A 204 -37.13 70.10 -51.14
C GLY A 204 -37.38 71.56 -50.83
N ALA A 205 -37.27 72.40 -51.87
CA ALA A 205 -37.43 73.86 -51.87
C ALA A 205 -38.90 74.31 -51.71
N PRO A 206 -39.17 75.61 -51.46
CA PRO A 206 -40.41 76.09 -50.87
C PRO A 206 -41.46 76.55 -51.91
N SER A 207 -42.72 76.60 -51.47
CA SER A 207 -43.76 77.53 -51.96
C SER A 207 -44.77 77.78 -50.85
#